data_AF-A0A529YKV7-F1
#
_entry.id   AF-A0A529YKV7-F1
#
_cell.length_a   1.000
_cell.length_b   1.000
_cell.length_c   1.000
_cell.angle_alpha   90.00
_cell.angle_beta   90.00
_cell.angle_gamma   90.00
#
_symmetry.space_group_name_H-M   'P 1'
#
loop_
_entity.id
_entity.type
_entity.pdbx_description
1 polymer ?
#
loop_
_entity_poly.entity_id
_entity_poly.type
_entity_poly.pdbx_seq_one_letter_code
_entity_poly.pdbx_strand_id
1 'polypeptide(L)'
;ALAPAWRGYMSAETAILGLYGVGMLLFPRVVSSSWPWPVDPFHAQVYSAIFLAGAGGVYLLWKNAPREELLVLGLAQLLVGLLAILGLVITDAAVHRIDWTATKTLCWLALFGWIGLSGVFKLYAASRYFGSQSAS
;
A
#
# COMPACT_ATOMS: atom_id res chain seq x y z
N ALA A 1 12.95 17.83 10.03
CA ALA A 1 13.50 16.47 9.83
C ALA A 1 12.48 15.45 10.33
N LEU A 2 12.27 14.33 9.62
CA LEU A 2 11.32 13.29 10.03
C LEU A 2 11.78 12.63 11.33
N ALA A 3 10.83 12.31 12.22
CA ALA A 3 11.13 11.60 13.46
C ALA A 3 11.81 10.24 13.18
N PRO A 4 12.72 9.75 14.04
CA PRO A 4 13.41 8.47 13.83
C PRO A 4 12.46 7.28 13.63
N ALA A 5 11.34 7.27 14.36
CA ALA A 5 10.29 6.26 14.22
C ALA A 5 9.67 6.23 12.80
N TRP A 6 9.52 7.40 12.18
CA TRP A 6 8.97 7.51 10.82
C TRP A 6 9.94 6.98 9.75
N ARG A 7 11.24 7.19 9.95
CA ARG A 7 12.27 6.60 9.09
C ARG A 7 12.30 5.08 9.21
N GLY A 8 12.21 4.56 10.43
CA GLY A 8 12.11 3.12 10.68
C GLY A 8 10.88 2.52 10.01
N TYR A 9 9.73 3.18 10.14
CA TYR A 9 8.49 2.80 9.48
C TYR A 9 8.62 2.75 7.96
N MET A 10 9.11 3.84 7.34
CA MET A 10 9.27 3.91 5.87
C MET A 10 10.24 2.87 5.35
N SER A 11 11.31 2.56 6.09
CA SER A 11 12.23 1.49 5.74
C SER A 11 11.55 0.11 5.80
N ALA A 12 10.79 -0.17 6.86
CA ALA A 12 10.03 -1.41 6.98
C ALA A 12 8.96 -1.54 5.89
N GLU A 13 8.24 -0.46 5.60
CA GLU A 13 7.23 -0.42 4.54
C GLU A 13 7.85 -0.66 3.16
N THR A 14 8.99 -0.05 2.87
CA THR A 14 9.78 -0.30 1.65
C THR A 14 10.11 -1.78 1.53
N ALA A 15 10.62 -2.39 2.61
CA ALA A 15 11.01 -3.79 2.60
C ALA A 15 9.78 -4.70 2.40
N ILE A 16 8.67 -4.45 3.08
CA ILE A 16 7.44 -5.26 2.97
C ILE A 16 6.87 -5.18 1.55
N LEU A 17 6.65 -3.97 1.03
CA LEU A 17 6.11 -3.77 -0.32
C LEU A 17 7.08 -4.29 -1.39
N GLY A 18 8.38 -4.09 -1.20
CA GLY A 18 9.42 -4.55 -2.09
C GLY A 18 9.49 -6.08 -2.14
N LEU A 19 9.54 -6.75 -0.99
CA LEU A 19 9.55 -8.22 -0.92
C LEU A 19 8.25 -8.81 -1.48
N TYR A 20 7.11 -8.20 -1.20
CA TYR A 20 5.82 -8.65 -1.74
C TYR A 20 5.77 -8.50 -3.27
N GLY A 21 6.20 -7.35 -3.79
CA GLY A 21 6.28 -7.09 -5.23
C GLY A 21 7.27 -8.01 -5.94
N VAL A 22 8.51 -8.13 -5.45
CA VAL A 22 9.51 -9.06 -6.00
C VAL A 22 8.98 -10.49 -5.93
N GLY A 23 8.33 -10.86 -4.83
CA GLY A 23 7.69 -12.16 -4.66
C GLY A 23 6.60 -12.43 -5.70
N MET A 24 5.72 -11.46 -5.97
CA MET A 24 4.72 -11.60 -7.04
C MET A 24 5.36 -11.67 -8.43
N LEU A 25 6.47 -10.95 -8.65
CA LEU A 25 7.15 -10.93 -9.95
C LEU A 25 7.87 -12.26 -10.24
N LEU A 26 8.55 -12.83 -9.25
CA LEU A 26 9.39 -14.03 -9.42
C LEU A 26 8.67 -15.34 -9.05
N PHE A 27 7.76 -15.29 -8.07
CA PHE A 27 7.02 -16.44 -7.54
C PHE A 27 5.51 -16.19 -7.54
N PRO A 28 4.91 -15.80 -8.69
CA PRO A 28 3.53 -15.31 -8.76
C PRO A 28 2.50 -16.26 -8.17
N ARG A 29 2.61 -17.57 -8.45
CA ARG A 29 1.67 -18.60 -7.96
C ARG A 29 1.69 -18.74 -6.44
N VAL A 30 2.85 -18.57 -5.82
CA VAL A 30 3.00 -18.71 -4.37
C VAL A 30 2.39 -17.50 -3.67
N VAL A 31 2.78 -16.31 -4.09
CA VAL A 31 2.31 -15.07 -3.45
C VAL A 31 0.84 -14.80 -3.72
N SER A 32 0.35 -15.05 -4.95
CA SER A 32 -1.07 -14.86 -5.27
C SER A 32 -1.99 -15.90 -4.62
N SER A 33 -1.46 -17.02 -4.14
CA SER A 33 -2.27 -18.05 -3.45
C SER A 33 -2.90 -17.53 -2.14
N SER A 34 -2.38 -16.44 -1.58
CA SER A 34 -2.93 -15.77 -0.39
C SER A 34 -4.10 -14.83 -0.71
N TRP A 35 -4.41 -14.60 -1.99
CA TRP A 35 -5.54 -13.78 -2.38
C TRP A 35 -6.85 -14.54 -2.19
N PRO A 36 -7.98 -13.85 -1.96
CA PRO A 36 -9.24 -14.52 -1.69
C PRO A 36 -9.91 -15.10 -2.95
N TRP A 37 -9.40 -14.77 -4.14
CA TRP A 37 -9.77 -15.35 -5.42
C TRP A 37 -8.53 -15.85 -6.17
N PRO A 38 -8.70 -16.79 -7.13
CA PRO A 38 -7.60 -17.24 -7.97
C PRO A 38 -7.08 -16.11 -8.87
N VAL A 39 -5.75 -15.96 -8.92
CA VAL A 39 -5.05 -15.03 -9.81
C VAL A 39 -4.00 -15.81 -10.58
N ASP A 40 -4.06 -15.75 -11.90
CA ASP A 40 -3.06 -16.39 -12.75
C ASP A 40 -1.70 -15.67 -12.69
N PRO A 41 -0.62 -16.34 -13.14
CA PRO A 41 0.71 -15.77 -13.04
C PRO A 41 0.90 -14.44 -13.75
N PHE A 42 0.24 -14.24 -14.90
CA PHE A 42 0.40 -13.02 -15.69
C PHE A 42 -0.14 -11.82 -14.92
N HIS A 43 -1.37 -11.88 -14.40
CA HIS A 43 -1.93 -10.80 -13.60
C HIS A 43 -1.16 -10.57 -12.30
N ALA A 44 -0.71 -11.63 -11.63
CA ALA A 44 0.11 -11.49 -10.43
C ALA A 44 1.41 -10.71 -10.71
N GLN A 45 2.11 -11.01 -11.80
CA GLN A 45 3.32 -10.30 -12.20
C GLN A 45 3.02 -8.85 -12.63
N VAL A 46 1.92 -8.58 -13.32
CA VAL A 46 1.51 -7.21 -13.65
C VAL A 46 1.18 -6.42 -12.37
N TYR A 47 0.44 -7.01 -11.43
CA TYR A 47 0.10 -6.36 -10.16
C TYR A 47 1.32 -6.12 -9.26
N SER A 48 2.41 -6.87 -9.45
CA SER A 48 3.67 -6.62 -8.73
C SER A 48 4.17 -5.18 -8.90
N ALA A 49 3.90 -4.55 -10.06
CA ALA A 49 4.32 -3.18 -10.35
C ALA A 49 3.73 -2.18 -9.35
N ILE A 50 2.50 -2.40 -8.85
CA ILE A 50 1.86 -1.52 -7.86
C ILE A 50 2.66 -1.55 -6.55
N PHE A 51 3.04 -2.74 -6.10
CA PHE A 51 3.80 -2.91 -4.86
C PHE A 51 5.24 -2.42 -5.00
N LEU A 52 5.90 -2.71 -6.12
CA LEU A 52 7.26 -2.25 -6.41
C LEU A 52 7.34 -0.73 -6.58
N ALA A 53 6.37 -0.11 -7.26
CA ALA A 53 6.27 1.33 -7.37
C ALA A 53 6.02 1.98 -5.99
N GLY A 54 5.13 1.39 -5.18
CA GLY A 54 4.94 1.81 -3.79
C GLY A 54 6.22 1.73 -2.97
N ALA A 55 6.94 0.61 -3.05
CA ALA A 55 8.23 0.42 -2.37
C ALA A 55 9.28 1.45 -2.83
N GLY A 56 9.41 1.66 -4.14
CA GLY A 56 10.32 2.64 -4.72
C GLY A 56 9.98 4.07 -4.27
N GLY A 57 8.69 4.42 -4.27
CA GLY A 57 8.22 5.71 -3.76
C GLY A 57 8.59 5.92 -2.30
N VAL A 58 8.30 4.95 -1.42
CA VAL A 58 8.63 5.06 0.01
C VAL A 58 10.16 5.11 0.23
N TYR A 59 10.92 4.33 -0.53
CA TYR A 59 12.39 4.31 -0.45
C TYR A 59 13.00 5.68 -0.76
N LEU A 60 12.52 6.35 -1.81
CA LEU A 60 13.00 7.69 -2.19
C LEU A 60 12.73 8.72 -1.08
N LEU A 61 11.61 8.60 -0.37
CA LEU A 61 11.21 9.53 0.70
C LEU A 61 11.83 9.24 2.06
N TRP A 62 12.37 8.03 2.29
CA TRP A 62 12.83 7.63 3.63
C TRP A 62 13.82 8.64 4.22
N LYS A 63 14.84 9.05 3.46
CA LYS A 63 15.89 9.95 4.00
C LYS A 63 15.42 11.39 4.12
N ASN A 64 14.76 11.88 3.08
CA ASN A 64 14.22 13.22 2.97
C ASN A 64 12.84 13.12 2.32
N ALA A 65 11.81 13.63 2.99
CA ALA A 65 10.43 13.53 2.52
C ALA A 65 9.85 14.93 2.31
N PRO A 66 10.07 15.52 1.12
CA PRO A 66 9.42 16.77 0.73
C PRO A 66 7.90 16.66 0.83
N ARG A 67 7.24 17.78 1.13
CA ARG A 67 5.80 17.83 1.38
C ARG A 67 5.01 17.32 0.17
N GLU A 68 5.35 17.78 -1.01
CA GLU A 68 4.66 17.48 -2.27
C GLU A 68 4.77 15.98 -2.58
N GLU A 69 5.95 15.41 -2.37
CA GLU A 69 6.18 13.99 -2.59
C GLU A 69 5.44 13.11 -1.55
N LEU A 70 5.39 13.55 -0.28
CA LEU A 70 4.56 12.91 0.74
C LEU A 70 3.07 12.97 0.42
N LEU A 71 2.60 14.07 -0.15
CA LEU A 71 1.20 14.20 -0.56
C LEU A 71 0.86 13.26 -1.71
N VAL A 72 1.70 13.25 -2.74
CA VAL A 72 1.47 12.39 -3.92
C VAL A 72 1.55 10.93 -3.53
N LEU A 73 2.60 10.52 -2.80
CA LEU A 73 2.73 9.13 -2.36
C LEU A 73 1.61 8.75 -1.37
N GLY A 74 1.30 9.63 -0.42
CA GLY A 74 0.25 9.40 0.57
C GLY A 74 -1.13 9.26 -0.08
N LEU A 75 -1.45 10.12 -1.04
CA LEU A 75 -2.69 10.04 -1.81
C LEU A 75 -2.72 8.76 -2.66
N ALA A 76 -1.63 8.42 -3.35
CA ALA A 76 -1.56 7.21 -4.15
C ALA A 76 -1.81 5.96 -3.29
N GLN A 77 -1.17 5.85 -2.12
CA GLN A 77 -1.37 4.72 -1.21
C GLN A 77 -2.77 4.70 -0.61
N LEU A 78 -3.33 5.85 -0.22
CA LEU A 78 -4.71 5.95 0.24
C LEU A 78 -5.68 5.43 -0.84
N LEU A 79 -5.54 5.91 -2.07
CA LEU A 79 -6.41 5.53 -3.17
C LEU A 79 -6.24 4.05 -3.52
N VAL A 80 -5.01 3.52 -3.57
CA VAL A 80 -4.78 2.09 -3.80
C VAL A 80 -5.44 1.25 -2.72
N GLY A 81 -5.24 1.57 -1.44
CA GLY A 81 -5.85 0.83 -0.33
C GLY A 81 -7.38 0.89 -0.34
N LEU A 82 -7.93 2.10 -0.43
CA LEU A 82 -9.37 2.36 -0.38
C LEU A 82 -10.09 1.78 -1.61
N LEU A 83 -9.62 2.09 -2.82
CA LEU A 83 -10.31 1.68 -4.05
C LEU A 83 -10.17 0.17 -4.30
N ALA A 84 -9.09 -0.47 -3.86
CA ALA A 84 -9.00 -1.93 -3.90
C ALA A 84 -10.09 -2.58 -3.03
N ILE A 85 -10.23 -2.13 -1.77
CA ILE A 85 -11.24 -2.67 -0.86
C ILE A 85 -12.65 -2.37 -1.36
N LEU A 86 -12.93 -1.14 -1.80
CA LEU A 86 -14.23 -0.80 -2.38
C LEU A 86 -14.53 -1.61 -3.63
N GLY A 87 -13.55 -1.80 -4.53
CA GLY A 87 -13.68 -2.62 -5.72
C GLY A 87 -14.02 -4.08 -5.39
N LEU A 88 -13.40 -4.63 -4.34
CA LEU A 88 -13.73 -5.96 -3.82
C LEU A 88 -15.18 -6.04 -3.32
N VAL A 89 -15.59 -5.09 -2.48
CA VAL A 89 -16.96 -5.04 -1.92
C VAL A 89 -18.01 -4.92 -3.04
N ILE A 90 -17.79 -4.02 -4.01
CA ILE A 90 -18.71 -3.81 -5.14
C ILE A 90 -18.81 -5.07 -6.00
N THR A 91 -17.66 -5.68 -6.30
CA THR A 91 -17.61 -6.90 -7.11
C THR A 91 -18.30 -8.05 -6.40
N ASP A 92 -18.01 -8.26 -5.12
CA ASP A 92 -18.62 -9.33 -4.33
C ASP A 92 -20.13 -9.12 -4.13
N ALA A 93 -20.60 -7.88 -3.98
CA ALA A 93 -22.03 -7.59 -3.94
C ALA A 93 -22.76 -8.03 -5.23
N ALA A 94 -22.05 -8.12 -6.36
CA ALA A 94 -22.61 -8.64 -7.61
C ALA A 94 -22.47 -10.16 -7.73
N VAL A 95 -21.32 -10.75 -7.34
CA VAL A 95 -21.01 -12.16 -7.65
C VAL A 95 -21.10 -13.11 -6.46
N HIS A 96 -21.09 -12.61 -5.23
CA HIS A 96 -21.17 -13.35 -3.96
C HIS A 96 -20.19 -14.53 -3.89
N ARG A 97 -18.90 -14.27 -4.14
CA ARG A 97 -17.84 -15.29 -4.22
C ARG A 97 -16.81 -15.21 -3.10
N ILE A 98 -16.82 -14.14 -2.30
CA ILE A 98 -15.84 -13.91 -1.25
C ILE A 98 -16.34 -14.46 0.08
N ASP A 99 -15.54 -15.33 0.68
CA ASP A 99 -15.70 -15.68 2.08
C ASP A 99 -15.02 -14.60 2.94
N TRP A 100 -15.84 -13.74 3.56
CA TRP A 100 -15.38 -12.64 4.42
C TRP A 100 -14.71 -13.10 5.73
N THR A 101 -14.89 -14.36 6.10
CA THR A 101 -14.29 -14.95 7.31
C THR A 101 -12.99 -15.70 7.04
N ALA A 102 -12.70 -16.01 5.77
CA ALA A 102 -11.50 -16.72 5.38
C ALA A 102 -10.23 -15.91 5.71
N THR A 103 -9.22 -16.61 6.24
CA THR A 103 -7.92 -16.00 6.60
C THR A 103 -7.28 -15.26 5.43
N LYS A 104 -7.41 -15.77 4.19
CA LYS A 104 -6.89 -15.12 2.98
C LYS A 104 -7.53 -13.75 2.74
N THR A 105 -8.84 -13.66 2.89
CA THR A 105 -9.60 -12.40 2.78
C THR A 105 -9.15 -11.41 3.83
N LEU A 106 -9.02 -11.86 5.09
CA LEU A 106 -8.57 -11.01 6.18
C LEU A 106 -7.13 -10.52 5.98
N CYS A 107 -6.21 -11.37 5.52
CA CYS A 107 -4.84 -10.97 5.20
C CYS A 107 -4.80 -9.96 4.05
N TRP A 108 -5.61 -10.16 3.02
CA TRP A 108 -5.72 -9.24 1.89
C TRP A 108 -6.28 -7.88 2.32
N LEU A 109 -7.35 -7.86 3.13
CA LEU A 109 -7.93 -6.65 3.70
C LEU A 109 -6.94 -5.93 4.62
N ALA A 110 -6.18 -6.67 5.43
CA ALA A 110 -5.15 -6.10 6.29
C ALA A 110 -4.03 -5.46 5.47
N LEU A 111 -3.59 -6.08 4.38
CA LEU A 111 -2.57 -5.52 3.48
C LEU A 111 -3.03 -4.21 2.84
N PHE A 112 -4.20 -4.20 2.19
CA PHE A 112 -4.69 -2.98 1.53
C PHE A 112 -5.15 -1.92 2.52
N GLY A 113 -5.71 -2.32 3.67
CA GLY A 113 -6.05 -1.44 4.77
C GLY A 113 -4.81 -0.77 5.36
N TRP A 114 -3.73 -1.53 5.54
CA TRP A 114 -2.44 -1.00 5.97
C TRP A 114 -1.87 0.01 4.97
N ILE A 115 -1.88 -0.30 3.67
CA ILE A 115 -1.44 0.62 2.61
C ILE A 115 -2.27 1.92 2.67
N GLY A 116 -3.60 1.79 2.80
CA GLY A 116 -4.49 2.94 2.91
C GLY A 116 -4.20 3.82 4.13
N LEU A 117 -4.07 3.21 5.32
CA LEU A 117 -3.73 3.89 6.56
C LEU A 117 -2.35 4.57 6.49
N SER A 118 -1.35 3.89 5.92
CA SER A 118 -0.04 4.46 5.65
C SER A 118 -0.13 5.74 4.81
N GLY A 119 -0.99 5.72 3.78
CA GLY A 119 -1.32 6.88 2.97
C GLY A 119 -1.91 8.04 3.78
N VAL A 120 -2.89 7.76 4.64
CA VAL A 120 -3.47 8.77 5.55
C VAL A 120 -2.41 9.39 6.45
N PHE A 121 -1.51 8.59 7.03
CA PHE A 121 -0.44 9.10 7.88
C PHE A 121 0.53 10.01 7.12
N LYS A 122 0.87 9.68 5.87
CA LYS A 122 1.70 10.54 5.00
C LYS A 122 1.00 11.86 4.67
N LEU A 123 -0.29 11.82 4.35
CA LEU A 123 -1.10 13.02 4.10
C LEU A 123 -1.18 13.91 5.35
N TYR A 124 -1.39 13.31 6.52
CA TYR A 124 -1.40 14.01 7.80
C TYR A 124 -0.04 14.63 8.15
N ALA A 125 1.04 13.89 7.92
CA ALA A 125 2.39 14.42 8.12
C ALA A 125 2.66 15.62 7.19
N ALA A 126 2.23 15.53 5.93
CA ALA A 126 2.37 16.62 4.97
C ALA A 126 1.51 17.86 5.31
N SER A 127 0.31 17.69 5.88
CA SER A 127 -0.52 18.82 6.30
C SER A 127 0.03 19.53 7.55
N ARG A 128 0.66 18.79 8.47
CA ARG A 128 1.37 19.37 9.62
C ARG A 128 2.52 20.29 9.20
N TYR A 129 3.21 20.01 8.08
CA TYR A 129 4.24 20.90 7.52
C TYR A 129 3.69 22.29 7.13
N PHE A 130 2.44 22.40 6.70
CA PHE A 130 1.81 23.69 6.40
C PHE A 130 1.55 24.52 7.66
N GLY A 131 1.01 23.89 8.71
CA GLY A 131 0.68 24.58 9.96
C GLY A 131 1.90 25.20 10.65
N SER A 132 3.09 24.62 10.46
CA SER A 132 4.33 25.18 11.00
C SER A 132 4.91 26.36 10.20
N GLN A 133 4.63 26.46 8.89
CA GLN A 133 5.15 27.57 8.06
C GLN A 133 4.22 28.79 8.04
N SER A 134 2.92 28.63 8.27
CA SER A 134 2.00 29.77 8.39
C SER A 134 2.09 30.47 9.75
N ALA A 135 2.77 29.87 10.72
CA ALA A 135 2.92 30.37 12.09
C ALA A 135 4.28 31.04 12.36
N SER A 136 5.13 31.16 11.34
CA SER A 136 6.43 31.84 11.34
C SER A 136 6.39 33.06 10.44
#